data_AF-A0A969L3P4-F1
#
_entry.id   AF-A0A969L3P4-F1
#
_cell.length_a   1.000
_cell.length_b   1.000
_cell.length_c   1.000
_cell.angle_alpha   90.00
_cell.angle_beta   90.00
_cell.angle_gamma   90.00
#
_symmetry.space_group_name_H-M   'P 1'
#
loop_
_entity.id
_entity.type
_entity.pdbx_description
1 polymer ?
#
loop_
_entity_poly.entity_id
_entity_poly.type
_entity_poly.pdbx_seq_one_letter_code
_entity_poly.pdbx_strand_id
1 'polypeptide(L)'
;MKENKYKCPLTGKALLAIEQGALRSVGYSLSDLISAGYSASDLEEVEDIIKNLPKLVNPYSQLWKEIQEKKRCHQQSTWGPEEEPKNNICGKPMCTAGHLVNMSGKAGYELKNKTSWRVAAELIHRKAHPDIPSQNFGSIQQELALEYIKQMAEYEESQKEQ
;
A
#
# COMPACT_ATOMS: atom_id res chain seq x y z
N MET A 1 18.75 31.06 -1.60
CA MET A 1 18.53 29.79 -0.88
C MET A 1 17.24 29.20 -1.44
N LYS A 2 17.26 27.98 -2.00
CA LYS A 2 16.09 27.39 -2.68
C LYS A 2 15.09 26.92 -1.62
N GLU A 3 13.87 27.46 -1.66
CA GLU A 3 12.78 27.09 -0.77
C GLU A 3 12.41 25.61 -0.99
N ASN A 4 12.41 24.85 0.10
CA ASN A 4 12.01 23.45 0.13
C ASN A 4 10.47 23.38 0.06
N LYS A 5 9.92 23.07 -1.12
CA LYS A 5 8.48 23.07 -1.42
C LYS A 5 7.68 21.88 -0.87
N TYR A 6 8.28 21.00 -0.06
CA TYR A 6 7.58 19.88 0.55
C TYR A 6 7.38 20.12 2.05
N LYS A 7 6.43 20.99 2.37
CA LYS A 7 5.91 21.13 3.73
C LYS A 7 5.04 19.91 4.01
N CYS A 8 5.62 18.88 4.62
CA CYS A 8 4.88 17.76 5.21
C CYS A 8 3.92 18.31 6.28
N PRO A 9 2.59 18.23 6.11
CA PRO A 9 1.66 18.83 7.05
C PRO A 9 1.29 17.81 8.13
N LEU A 10 2.25 17.31 8.89
CA LEU A 10 1.96 16.45 10.05
C LEU A 10 2.83 16.85 11.24
N THR A 11 2.64 18.08 11.70
CA THR A 11 3.10 18.51 13.03
C THR A 11 1.89 18.64 13.94
N GLY A 12 1.76 17.72 14.89
CA GLY A 12 0.90 17.87 16.06
C GLY A 12 -0.36 17.01 16.03
N LYS A 13 -0.36 15.96 16.87
CA LYS A 13 -1.54 15.17 17.29
C LYS A 13 -2.33 14.40 16.22
N ALA A 14 -1.70 14.02 15.11
CA ALA A 14 -2.22 13.01 14.17
C ALA A 14 -1.45 11.67 14.23
N LEU A 15 -0.53 11.53 15.20
CA LEU A 15 0.35 10.37 15.32
C LEU A 15 -0.22 9.32 16.29
N LEU A 16 -1.49 8.93 16.12
CA LEU A 16 -2.10 7.79 16.82
C LEU A 16 -3.38 7.24 16.16
N ALA A 17 -3.60 7.54 14.88
CA ALA A 17 -4.59 6.84 14.06
C ALA A 17 -3.84 6.02 12.99
N ILE A 18 -3.84 4.71 13.19
CA ILE A 18 -3.96 3.77 12.07
C ILE A 18 -5.25 4.17 11.33
N GLU A 19 -5.45 3.67 10.12
CA GLU A 19 -6.69 3.79 9.35
C GLU A 19 -6.78 5.11 8.61
N GLN A 20 -6.65 5.08 7.28
CA GLN A 20 -7.51 5.85 6.37
C GLN A 20 -7.45 5.24 4.96
N GLY A 21 -7.59 3.91 4.87
CA GLY A 21 -7.88 3.21 3.62
C GLY A 21 -9.33 2.73 3.54
N ALA A 22 -9.97 2.41 4.66
CA ALA A 22 -11.21 1.65 4.65
C ALA A 22 -12.35 2.37 5.38
N LEU A 23 -12.51 3.67 5.14
CA LEU A 23 -13.31 4.49 6.04
C LEU A 23 -14.82 4.24 5.92
N ARG A 24 -15.33 3.80 4.76
CA ARG A 24 -16.74 3.36 4.65
C ARG A 24 -16.96 1.88 4.99
N SER A 25 -15.96 1.01 4.82
CA SER A 25 -16.11 -0.43 5.11
C SER A 25 -15.80 -0.83 6.56
N VAL A 26 -15.31 0.11 7.40
CA VAL A 26 -14.96 -0.11 8.82
C VAL A 26 -15.76 0.79 9.78
N GLY A 27 -16.75 1.56 9.28
CA GLY A 27 -17.71 2.28 10.14
C GLY A 27 -17.33 3.70 10.56
N TYR A 28 -16.36 4.34 9.89
CA TYR A 28 -16.09 5.77 10.08
C TYR A 28 -17.06 6.64 9.28
N SER A 29 -17.45 7.77 9.86
CA SER A 29 -18.47 8.64 9.27
C SER A 29 -17.87 9.59 8.24
N LEU A 30 -18.67 9.99 7.25
CA LEU A 30 -18.28 11.02 6.26
C LEU A 30 -17.79 12.32 6.95
N SER A 31 -18.36 12.63 8.12
CA SER A 31 -17.99 13.77 8.97
C SER A 31 -16.57 13.70 9.54
N ASP A 32 -16.04 12.51 9.82
CA ASP A 32 -14.67 12.36 10.34
C ASP A 32 -13.64 12.71 9.28
N LEU A 33 -13.95 12.41 8.02
CA LEU A 33 -13.09 12.68 6.86
C LEU A 33 -13.11 14.15 6.46
N ILE A 34 -14.29 14.76 6.48
CA ILE A 34 -14.43 16.20 6.27
C ILE A 34 -13.71 16.97 7.38
N SER A 35 -13.81 16.52 8.64
CA SER A 35 -13.11 17.13 9.78
C SER A 35 -11.58 16.98 9.69
N ALA A 36 -11.09 15.92 9.04
CA ALA A 36 -9.68 15.71 8.74
C ALA A 36 -9.18 16.55 7.54
N GLY A 37 -10.06 17.34 6.90
CA GLY A 37 -9.71 18.27 5.83
C GLY A 37 -9.84 17.70 4.41
N TYR A 38 -10.44 16.52 4.23
CA TYR A 38 -10.76 16.00 2.91
C TYR A 38 -12.02 16.67 2.36
N SER A 39 -11.97 17.10 1.09
CA SER A 39 -13.17 17.54 0.40
C SER A 39 -14.02 16.35 -0.03
N ALA A 40 -15.33 16.57 -0.23
CA ALA A 40 -16.21 15.53 -0.76
C ALA A 40 -15.73 15.00 -2.13
N SER A 41 -15.19 15.89 -2.98
CA SER A 41 -14.58 15.52 -4.26
C SER A 41 -13.35 14.63 -4.10
N ASP A 42 -12.50 14.87 -3.10
CA ASP A 42 -11.33 14.00 -2.86
C ASP A 42 -11.76 12.58 -2.49
N LEU A 43 -12.84 12.46 -1.72
CA LEU A 43 -13.38 11.17 -1.30
C LEU A 43 -14.02 10.41 -2.46
N GLU A 44 -14.76 11.11 -3.33
CA GLU A 44 -15.34 10.52 -4.55
C GLU A 44 -14.26 10.02 -5.50
N GLU A 45 -13.21 10.82 -5.73
CA GLU A 45 -12.08 10.42 -6.57
C GLU A 45 -11.37 9.18 -6.02
N VAL A 46 -11.10 9.13 -4.70
CA VAL A 46 -10.49 7.96 -4.06
C VAL A 46 -11.39 6.74 -4.17
N GLU A 47 -12.71 6.89 -4.00
CA GLU A 47 -13.67 5.79 -4.15
C GLU A 47 -13.67 5.23 -5.58
N ASP A 48 -13.62 6.09 -6.59
CA ASP A 48 -13.58 5.69 -8.00
C ASP A 48 -12.25 5.00 -8.36
N ILE A 49 -11.13 5.48 -7.81
CA ILE A 49 -9.83 4.79 -7.95
C ILE A 49 -9.91 3.40 -7.30
N ILE A 50 -10.46 3.27 -6.08
CA ILE A 50 -10.60 1.98 -5.38
C ILE A 50 -11.49 1.02 -6.18
N LYS A 51 -12.60 1.49 -6.77
CA LYS A 51 -13.47 0.67 -7.63
C LYS A 51 -12.67 0.11 -8.80
N ASN A 52 -11.89 0.95 -9.47
CA ASN A 52 -11.10 0.61 -10.66
C ASN A 52 -9.75 -0.09 -10.35
N LEU A 53 -9.34 -0.15 -9.08
CA LEU A 53 -8.11 -0.82 -8.66
C LEU A 53 -8.14 -2.31 -9.04
N PRO A 54 -7.09 -2.87 -9.66
CA PRO A 54 -7.06 -4.30 -9.96
C PRO A 54 -7.06 -5.12 -8.67
N LYS A 55 -7.85 -6.21 -8.62
CA LYS A 55 -7.71 -7.20 -7.55
C LYS A 55 -6.48 -8.05 -7.86
N LEU A 56 -5.41 -7.85 -7.08
CA LEU A 56 -4.21 -8.69 -7.20
C LEU A 56 -4.56 -10.11 -6.76
N VAL A 57 -4.32 -11.09 -7.63
CA VAL A 57 -4.51 -12.51 -7.33
C VAL A 57 -3.22 -13.05 -6.73
N ASN A 58 -3.28 -13.44 -5.46
CA ASN A 58 -2.14 -13.98 -4.71
C ASN A 58 -0.88 -13.08 -4.75
N PRO A 59 -1.00 -11.80 -4.37
CA PRO A 59 0.12 -10.85 -4.45
C PRO A 59 1.34 -11.29 -3.63
N TYR A 60 1.15 -12.00 -2.51
CA TYR A 60 2.25 -12.36 -1.63
C TYR A 60 3.03 -13.57 -2.14
N SER A 61 2.37 -14.60 -2.69
CA SER A 61 2.99 -15.72 -3.40
C SER A 61 3.84 -15.22 -4.55
N GLN A 62 3.31 -14.30 -5.35
CA GLN A 62 4.05 -13.70 -6.46
C GLN A 62 5.26 -12.91 -5.95
N LEU A 63 5.06 -12.03 -4.96
CA LEU A 63 6.12 -11.21 -4.41
C LEU A 63 7.24 -12.07 -3.79
N TRP A 64 6.87 -13.08 -3.01
CA TRP A 64 7.81 -14.00 -2.37
C TRP A 64 8.67 -14.72 -3.40
N LYS A 65 8.04 -15.30 -4.42
CA LYS A 65 8.72 -15.97 -5.54
C LYS A 65 9.66 -15.01 -6.28
N GLU A 66 9.21 -13.80 -6.60
CA GLU A 66 10.02 -12.82 -7.33
C GLU A 66 11.20 -12.27 -6.50
N ILE A 67 11.09 -12.23 -5.17
CA ILE A 67 12.21 -11.93 -4.27
C ILE A 67 13.23 -13.07 -4.30
N GLN A 68 12.79 -14.33 -4.19
CA GLN A 68 13.66 -15.50 -4.22
C GLN A 68 14.40 -15.64 -5.56
N GLU A 69 13.71 -15.38 -6.67
CA GLU A 69 14.27 -15.36 -8.03
C GLU A 69 15.10 -14.11 -8.33
N LYS A 70 15.26 -13.19 -7.36
CA LYS A 70 15.98 -11.91 -7.50
C LYS A 70 15.44 -11.01 -8.62
N LYS A 71 14.18 -11.19 -9.00
CA LYS A 71 13.45 -10.31 -9.94
C LYS A 71 13.03 -9.00 -9.25
N ARG A 72 12.81 -9.05 -7.94
CA ARG A 72 12.53 -7.88 -7.07
C ARG A 72 13.55 -7.79 -5.94
N CYS A 73 13.85 -6.55 -5.53
CA CYS A 73 14.70 -6.26 -4.37
C CYS A 73 13.82 -5.73 -3.24
N HIS A 74 13.58 -6.56 -2.22
CA HIS A 74 12.79 -6.15 -1.06
C HIS A 74 13.67 -5.47 -0.01
N GLN A 75 13.39 -4.20 0.28
CA GLN A 75 14.04 -3.43 1.35
C GLN A 75 12.99 -2.59 2.07
N GLN A 76 12.63 -3.02 3.28
CA GLN A 76 11.54 -2.45 4.06
C GLN A 76 11.75 -0.97 4.40
N SER A 77 13.00 -0.51 4.48
CA SER A 77 13.34 0.89 4.73
C SER A 77 13.19 1.81 3.51
N THR A 78 12.76 1.30 2.35
CA THR A 78 12.67 2.07 1.09
C THR A 78 11.26 1.97 0.53
N TRP A 79 10.53 3.08 0.36
CA TRP A 79 9.15 3.02 -0.14
C TRP A 79 9.05 2.42 -1.55
N GLY A 80 9.59 3.10 -2.54
CA GLY A 80 9.45 2.73 -3.94
C GLY A 80 9.84 3.88 -4.86
N PRO A 81 9.89 3.67 -6.19
CA PRO A 81 10.01 4.78 -7.13
C PRO A 81 8.76 5.65 -7.02
N GLU A 82 8.91 6.97 -7.11
CA GLU A 82 7.77 7.90 -6.96
C GLU A 82 6.71 7.76 -8.06
N GLU A 83 7.12 7.30 -9.24
CA GLU A 83 6.28 7.12 -10.42
C GLU A 83 6.27 5.67 -10.89
N GLU A 84 5.23 5.31 -11.67
CA GLU A 84 5.12 4.01 -12.32
C GLU A 84 6.34 3.77 -13.24
N PRO A 85 7.15 2.73 -12.97
CA PRO A 85 8.33 2.47 -13.77
C PRO A 85 7.93 1.95 -15.17
N LYS A 86 8.27 2.72 -16.21
CA LYS A 86 8.03 2.34 -17.63
C LYS A 86 8.78 1.08 -18.08
N ASN A 87 9.92 0.79 -17.45
CA ASN A 87 10.80 -0.35 -17.76
C ASN A 87 11.17 -1.09 -16.46
N ASN A 88 11.42 -2.40 -16.59
CA ASN A 88 11.81 -3.40 -15.58
C ASN A 88 12.20 -2.85 -14.18
N ILE A 89 11.49 -3.30 -13.15
CA ILE A 89 11.67 -2.93 -11.73
C ILE A 89 12.92 -3.57 -11.10
N CYS A 90 13.56 -4.52 -11.80
CA CYS A 90 14.73 -5.24 -11.32
C CYS A 90 15.83 -4.28 -10.83
N GLY A 91 16.29 -4.49 -9.59
CA GLY A 91 17.38 -3.74 -8.96
C GLY A 91 16.98 -2.47 -8.21
N LYS A 92 15.70 -2.03 -8.25
CA LYS A 92 15.23 -0.93 -7.38
C LYS A 92 14.69 -1.49 -6.06
N PRO A 93 15.29 -1.15 -4.90
CA PRO A 93 14.80 -1.59 -3.60
C PRO A 93 13.45 -0.95 -3.27
N MET A 94 12.50 -1.75 -2.76
CA MET A 94 11.18 -1.29 -2.35
C MET A 94 10.68 -2.12 -1.16
N CYS A 95 9.85 -1.53 -0.31
CA CYS A 95 9.25 -2.20 0.83
C CYS A 95 8.01 -2.97 0.37
N THR A 96 7.37 -3.70 1.28
CA THR A 96 6.15 -4.44 0.96
C THR A 96 5.06 -3.52 0.39
N ALA A 97 4.87 -2.32 0.96
CA ALA A 97 3.91 -1.34 0.45
C ALA A 97 4.25 -0.87 -0.97
N GLY A 98 5.53 -0.60 -1.23
CA GLY A 98 6.02 -0.25 -2.55
C GLY A 98 5.70 -1.31 -3.59
N HIS A 99 5.96 -2.56 -3.25
CA HIS A 99 5.70 -3.68 -4.14
C HIS A 99 4.20 -3.85 -4.44
N LEU A 100 3.32 -3.74 -3.44
CA LEU A 100 1.87 -3.82 -3.67
C LEU A 100 1.37 -2.69 -4.59
N VAL A 101 1.80 -1.46 -4.35
CA VAL A 101 1.50 -0.30 -5.22
C VAL A 101 2.00 -0.55 -6.64
N ASN A 102 3.24 -1.02 -6.77
CA ASN A 102 3.85 -1.30 -8.06
C ASN A 102 3.15 -2.44 -8.82
N MET A 103 2.76 -3.51 -8.13
CA MET A 103 2.01 -4.62 -8.72
C MET A 103 0.61 -4.20 -9.17
N SER A 104 0.04 -3.15 -8.57
CA SER A 104 -1.25 -2.57 -8.95
C SER A 104 -1.15 -1.59 -10.13
N GLY A 105 0.06 -1.36 -10.67
CA GLY A 105 0.32 -0.50 -11.83
C GLY A 105 -0.16 0.93 -11.62
N LYS A 106 -0.51 1.61 -12.73
CA LYS A 106 -1.01 3.00 -12.75
C LYS A 106 -2.02 3.32 -11.65
N ALA A 107 -3.03 2.46 -11.44
CA ALA A 107 -4.07 2.69 -10.44
C ALA A 107 -3.52 2.68 -9.01
N GLY A 108 -2.53 1.83 -8.72
CA GLY A 108 -1.83 1.83 -7.43
C GLY A 108 -1.06 3.13 -7.17
N TYR A 109 -0.35 3.64 -8.18
CA TYR A 109 0.38 4.90 -8.08
C TYR A 109 -0.55 6.10 -7.95
N GLU A 110 -1.66 6.11 -8.68
CA GLU A 110 -2.70 7.13 -8.57
C GLU A 110 -3.29 7.16 -7.15
N LEU A 111 -3.63 5.99 -6.60
CA LEU A 111 -4.11 5.86 -5.23
C LEU A 111 -3.09 6.37 -4.20
N LYS A 112 -1.81 6.00 -4.37
CA LYS A 112 -0.72 6.45 -3.50
C LYS A 112 -0.53 7.97 -3.54
N ASN A 113 -0.70 8.59 -4.71
CA ASN A 113 -0.56 10.04 -4.88
C ASN A 113 -1.72 10.82 -4.24
N LYS A 114 -2.92 10.24 -4.19
CA LYS A 114 -4.08 10.83 -3.51
C LYS A 114 -4.10 10.59 -2.00
N THR A 115 -3.42 9.54 -1.54
CA THR A 115 -3.41 9.13 -0.14
C THR A 115 -1.98 9.14 0.42
N SER A 116 -1.38 7.97 0.63
CA SER A 116 0.02 7.77 1.00
C SER A 116 0.43 6.34 0.63
N TRP A 117 1.74 6.05 0.65
CA TRP A 117 2.25 4.69 0.45
C TRP A 117 1.60 3.66 1.37
N ARG A 118 1.46 3.98 2.66
CA ARG A 118 0.87 3.09 3.67
C ARG A 118 -0.61 2.82 3.37
N VAL A 119 -1.38 3.87 3.12
CA VAL A 119 -2.82 3.77 2.88
C VAL A 119 -3.13 3.03 1.58
N ALA A 120 -2.41 3.35 0.51
CA ALA A 120 -2.60 2.67 -0.78
C ALA A 120 -2.30 1.17 -0.67
N ALA A 121 -1.21 0.80 0.01
CA ALA A 121 -0.86 -0.61 0.21
C ALA A 121 -1.87 -1.37 1.07
N GLU A 122 -2.39 -0.74 2.13
CA GLU A 122 -3.45 -1.33 2.96
C GLU A 122 -4.73 -1.58 2.15
N LEU A 123 -5.12 -0.62 1.30
CA LEU A 123 -6.26 -0.75 0.40
C LEU A 123 -6.08 -1.86 -0.63
N ILE A 124 -4.91 -1.92 -1.26
CA ILE A 124 -4.55 -2.97 -2.21
C ILE A 124 -4.57 -4.34 -1.52
N HIS A 125 -3.99 -4.44 -0.31
CA HIS A 125 -4.01 -5.65 0.50
C HIS A 125 -5.44 -6.09 0.78
N ARG A 126 -6.30 -5.22 1.31
CA ARG A 126 -7.69 -5.57 1.66
C ARG A 126 -8.52 -5.96 0.43
N LYS A 127 -8.22 -5.40 -0.74
CA LYS A 127 -8.88 -5.82 -1.98
C LYS A 127 -8.51 -7.26 -2.38
N ALA A 128 -7.28 -7.68 -2.10
CA ALA A 128 -6.83 -9.06 -2.32
C ALA A 128 -7.31 -10.00 -1.20
N HIS A 129 -7.18 -9.58 0.06
CA HIS A 129 -7.43 -10.33 1.30
C HIS A 129 -8.29 -9.50 2.26
N PRO A 130 -9.62 -9.49 2.11
CA PRO A 130 -10.50 -8.64 2.92
C PRO A 130 -10.56 -9.05 4.40
N ASP A 131 -10.36 -10.34 4.69
CA ASP A 131 -10.53 -10.92 6.02
C ASP A 131 -9.24 -10.95 6.85
N ILE A 132 -8.12 -10.53 6.26
CA ILE A 132 -6.79 -10.60 6.89
C ILE A 132 -6.29 -9.18 7.15
N PRO A 133 -5.72 -8.91 8.35
CA PRO A 133 -5.08 -7.63 8.60
C PRO A 133 -3.80 -7.48 7.79
N SER A 134 -3.60 -6.31 7.20
CA SER A 134 -2.36 -5.99 6.51
C SER A 134 -1.18 -5.86 7.47
N GLN A 135 0.02 -6.14 6.98
CA GLN A 135 1.28 -5.78 7.63
C GLN A 135 1.32 -4.29 8.04
N ASN A 136 2.00 -4.00 9.14
CA ASN A 136 2.41 -2.63 9.44
C ASN A 136 3.52 -2.17 8.46
N PHE A 137 3.16 -1.32 7.50
CA PHE A 137 4.11 -0.79 6.51
C PHE A 137 4.99 0.36 7.02
N GLY A 138 4.78 0.86 8.24
CA GLY A 138 5.31 2.15 8.67
C GLY A 138 6.68 2.14 9.35
N SER A 139 7.16 1.04 9.96
CA SER A 139 8.42 1.00 10.73
C SER A 139 8.78 -0.42 11.22
N ILE A 140 8.55 -1.47 10.43
CA ILE A 140 8.92 -2.84 10.84
C ILE A 140 10.33 -3.20 10.35
N GLN A 141 10.97 -4.11 11.07
CA GLN A 141 12.27 -4.66 10.69
C GLN A 141 12.17 -5.49 9.41
N GLN A 142 13.27 -5.56 8.66
CA GLN A 142 13.35 -6.27 7.38
C GLN A 142 12.95 -7.74 7.52
N GLU A 143 13.44 -8.42 8.57
CA GLU A 143 13.19 -9.84 8.81
C GLU A 143 11.70 -10.09 9.06
N LEU A 144 11.06 -9.28 9.90
CA LEU A 144 9.64 -9.36 10.17
C LEU A 144 8.80 -9.07 8.92
N ALA A 145 9.28 -8.16 8.07
CA ALA A 145 8.60 -7.85 6.82
C ALA A 145 8.60 -9.03 5.86
N LEU A 146 9.75 -9.68 5.70
CA LEU A 146 9.90 -10.88 4.87
C LEU A 146 9.12 -12.06 5.42
N GLU A 147 9.11 -12.26 6.74
CA GLU A 147 8.38 -13.34 7.38
C GLU A 147 6.87 -13.20 7.18
N TYR A 148 6.34 -11.98 7.29
CA TYR A 148 4.94 -11.71 6.93
C TYR A 148 4.64 -12.05 5.46
N ILE A 149 5.51 -11.64 4.53
CA ILE A 149 5.33 -11.95 3.09
C ILE A 149 5.30 -13.47 2.88
N LYS A 150 6.21 -14.20 3.53
CA LYS A 150 6.29 -15.65 3.46
C LYS A 150 5.02 -16.32 4.01
N GLN A 151 4.56 -15.94 5.20
CA GLN A 151 3.34 -16.50 5.80
C GLN A 151 2.10 -16.24 4.93
N MET A 152 1.98 -15.04 4.36
CA MET A 152 0.89 -14.73 3.42
C MET A 152 1.00 -15.52 2.12
N ALA A 153 2.22 -15.76 1.62
CA ALA A 153 2.44 -16.60 0.44
C ALA A 153 2.03 -18.05 0.69
N GLU A 154 2.38 -18.62 1.85
CA GLU A 154 1.97 -19.96 2.28
C GLU A 154 0.45 -20.06 2.45
N TYR A 155 -0.18 -19.03 3.04
CA TYR A 155 -1.64 -18.93 3.13
C TYR A 155 -2.27 -18.95 1.73
N GLU A 156 -1.84 -18.06 0.83
CA GLU A 156 -2.35 -17.99 -0.54
C GLU A 156 -2.17 -19.29 -1.34
N GLU A 157 -1.11 -20.06 -1.06
CA GLU A 157 -0.91 -21.39 -1.64
C GLU A 157 -1.89 -22.42 -1.06
N SER A 158 -2.10 -22.44 0.26
CA SER A 158 -3.06 -23.35 0.93
C SER A 158 -4.51 -23.15 0.46
N GLN A 159 -4.86 -21.94 0.00
CA GLN A 159 -6.19 -21.65 -0.54
C GLN A 159 -6.37 -22.13 -1.99
N LYS A 160 -5.30 -22.50 -2.71
CA LYS A 160 -5.38 -23.05 -4.08
C LYS A 160 -5.69 -24.55 -4.11
N GLU A 161 -5.44 -25.25 -3.00
CA GLU A 161 -5.64 -26.70 -2.87
C GLU A 161 -7.06 -27.07 -2.42
N GLN A 162 -7.95 -26.08 -2.27
CA GLN A 162 -9.36 -26.22 -1.92
C GLN A 162 -10.26 -25.87 -3.11
#